data_AF-A0AA37WP42-F1
#
_entry.id   AF-A0AA37WP42-F1
#
_cell.length_a   1.000
_cell.length_b   1.000
_cell.length_c   1.000
_cell.angle_alpha   90.00
_cell.angle_beta   90.00
_cell.angle_gamma   90.00
#
_symmetry.space_group_name_H-M   'P 1'
#
loop_
_entity.id
_entity.type
_entity.pdbx_description
1 polymer ?
#
loop_
_entity_poly.entity_id
_entity_poly.type
_entity_poly.pdbx_seq_one_letter_code
_entity_poly.pdbx_strand_id
1 'polypeptide(L)'
;MTAPVARITLLAAALGGLLLAAPAQAGGCYSSECYRHVVTPPVYDTVQENVLVRPPRTVYRTTPPVYDTVSERVMVSPGGRFWQTSRGPGGELVGCWVTTPPRFAVRTRTVLVRPAQSIPETIPPEYASVSRRVLVAPARSGWVPAGGGYGGGYAPAAYAGGPLVGSIPDAVGITGASSSDIGVGLGFSYGSRYEGY
;
A
#
# COMPACT_ATOMS: atom_id res chain seq x y z
N MET A 1 108.09 -16.32 65.51
CA MET A 1 107.90 -15.22 66.48
C MET A 1 108.20 -13.90 65.76
N THR A 2 107.49 -12.84 66.14
CA THR A 2 107.63 -11.42 65.73
C THR A 2 107.22 -11.01 64.30
N ALA A 3 106.12 -10.23 64.24
CA ALA A 3 105.68 -9.42 63.11
C ALA A 3 106.68 -8.29 62.79
N PRO A 4 106.50 -7.58 61.65
CA PRO A 4 106.03 -6.20 61.80
C PRO A 4 105.02 -5.71 60.75
N VAL A 5 104.34 -4.66 61.18
CA VAL A 5 103.30 -3.85 60.56
C VAL A 5 103.84 -3.01 59.39
N ALA A 6 103.08 -2.88 58.30
CA ALA A 6 103.23 -1.77 57.36
C ALA A 6 101.87 -1.31 56.80
N ARG A 7 101.55 -0.05 57.09
CA ARG A 7 100.39 0.71 56.60
C ARG A 7 100.51 0.94 55.10
N ILE A 8 99.46 0.64 54.32
CA ILE A 8 99.31 1.16 52.96
C ILE A 8 97.88 1.69 52.77
N THR A 9 97.86 2.85 52.14
CA THR A 9 96.86 3.89 52.02
C THR A 9 95.63 3.53 51.18
N LEU A 10 94.50 4.11 51.58
CA LEU A 10 93.22 4.16 50.88
C LEU A 10 93.36 4.75 49.46
N LEU A 11 92.88 4.04 48.45
CA LEU A 11 92.53 4.58 47.13
C LEU A 11 91.07 4.27 46.85
N ALA A 12 90.26 5.31 46.78
CA ALA A 12 88.85 5.27 46.43
C ALA A 12 88.69 4.97 44.93
N ALA A 13 88.09 3.84 44.59
CA ALA A 13 87.66 3.52 43.23
C ALA A 13 86.17 3.84 43.10
N ALA A 14 85.86 4.95 42.43
CA ALA A 14 84.52 5.31 42.00
C ALA A 14 84.10 4.42 40.82
N LEU A 15 83.24 3.43 41.08
CA LEU A 15 82.51 2.72 40.04
C LEU A 15 81.09 3.30 39.95
N GLY A 16 80.85 4.01 38.85
CA GLY A 16 79.58 4.63 38.52
C GLY A 16 78.45 3.61 38.42
N GLY A 17 77.37 3.87 39.15
CA GLY A 17 76.13 3.11 39.07
C GLY A 17 75.46 3.33 37.72
N LEU A 18 75.31 2.25 36.96
CA LEU A 18 74.51 2.18 35.75
C LEU A 18 73.02 2.31 36.14
N LEU A 19 72.46 3.51 35.97
CA LEU A 19 71.01 3.75 36.08
C LEU A 19 70.30 3.02 34.93
N LEU A 20 69.72 1.86 35.24
CA LEU A 20 68.77 1.19 34.35
C LEU A 20 67.50 2.04 34.29
N ALA A 21 67.35 2.80 33.20
CA ALA A 21 66.07 3.39 32.83
C ALA A 21 65.09 2.25 32.49
N ALA A 22 64.16 1.97 33.39
CA ALA A 22 63.03 1.11 33.09
C ALA A 22 62.17 1.80 32.01
N PRO A 23 61.78 1.12 30.91
CA PRO A 23 60.82 1.70 30.00
C PRO A 23 59.49 1.86 30.75
N ALA A 24 58.98 3.09 30.80
CA ALA A 24 57.61 3.38 31.17
C ALA A 24 56.71 2.61 30.19
N GLN A 25 56.23 1.46 30.63
CA GLN A 25 55.21 0.72 29.91
C GLN A 25 53.94 1.55 30.04
N ALA A 26 53.69 2.39 29.04
CA ALA A 26 52.36 2.92 28.82
C ALA A 26 51.43 1.70 28.78
N GLY A 27 50.56 1.62 29.79
CA GLY A 27 49.69 0.48 30.04
C GLY A 27 48.78 0.22 28.85
N GLY A 28 49.29 -0.55 27.90
CA GLY A 28 48.48 -1.37 27.04
C GLY A 28 47.65 -2.26 27.93
N CYS A 29 46.39 -2.39 27.59
CA CYS A 29 45.43 -3.02 28.46
C CYS A 29 45.60 -4.56 28.33
N TYR A 30 46.46 -5.16 29.19
CA TYR A 30 46.85 -6.59 29.12
C TYR A 30 46.19 -7.50 30.18
N SER A 31 45.23 -6.98 30.96
CA SER A 31 44.46 -7.79 31.92
C SER A 31 43.05 -8.08 31.39
N SER A 32 42.41 -9.12 31.91
CA SER A 32 41.00 -9.47 31.64
C SER A 32 39.99 -8.34 31.94
N GLU A 33 40.45 -7.26 32.57
CA GLU A 33 39.67 -6.06 32.88
C GLU A 33 39.58 -5.08 31.69
N CYS A 34 40.30 -5.36 30.60
CA CYS A 34 40.41 -4.49 29.44
C CYS A 34 39.34 -4.68 28.39
N TYR A 35 38.53 -5.74 28.50
CA TYR A 35 37.40 -5.98 27.62
C TYR A 35 36.13 -6.04 28.43
N ARG A 36 35.12 -5.30 27.99
CA ARG A 36 33.76 -5.38 28.49
C ARG A 36 32.96 -6.29 27.59
N HIS A 37 32.24 -7.24 28.17
CA HIS A 37 31.26 -8.02 27.43
C HIS A 37 30.07 -7.12 27.08
N VAL A 38 29.80 -6.96 25.79
CA VAL A 38 28.68 -6.17 25.28
C VAL A 38 27.67 -7.11 24.65
N VAL A 39 26.43 -7.05 25.12
CA VAL A 39 25.29 -7.73 24.51
C VAL A 39 24.51 -6.69 23.71
N THR A 40 24.39 -6.91 22.41
CA THR A 40 23.53 -6.13 21.54
C THR A 40 22.19 -6.86 21.41
N PRO A 41 21.07 -6.23 21.81
CA PRO A 41 19.75 -6.86 21.72
C PRO A 41 19.35 -7.11 20.25
N PRO A 42 18.43 -8.05 19.99
CA PRO A 42 17.92 -8.29 18.64
C PRO A 42 17.14 -7.07 18.15
N VAL A 43 17.26 -6.78 16.86
CA VAL A 43 16.52 -5.69 16.21
C VAL A 43 15.33 -6.28 15.48
N TYR A 44 14.14 -5.80 15.85
CA TYR A 44 12.88 -6.13 15.20
C TYR A 44 12.40 -4.95 14.38
N ASP A 45 11.77 -5.26 13.25
CA ASP A 45 11.08 -4.29 12.41
C ASP A 45 9.62 -4.71 12.22
N THR A 46 8.76 -3.78 11.86
CA THR A 46 7.33 -4.00 11.61
C THR A 46 7.03 -3.89 10.14
N VAL A 47 6.69 -5.03 9.52
CA VAL A 47 6.27 -5.07 8.12
C VAL A 47 4.74 -5.03 8.06
N GLN A 48 4.22 -4.17 7.19
CA GLN A 48 2.80 -4.10 6.87
C GLN A 48 2.52 -4.91 5.61
N GLU A 49 1.56 -5.83 5.69
CA GLU A 49 1.12 -6.65 4.57
C GLU A 49 -0.37 -6.44 4.32
N ASN A 50 -0.75 -6.23 3.05
CA ASN A 50 -2.15 -6.16 2.66
C ASN A 50 -2.67 -7.57 2.38
N VAL A 51 -3.54 -8.07 3.26
CA VAL A 51 -4.15 -9.39 3.13
C VAL A 51 -5.56 -9.25 2.57
N LEU A 52 -5.91 -10.11 1.62
CA LEU A 52 -7.27 -10.21 1.07
C LEU A 52 -8.19 -10.79 2.16
N VAL A 53 -9.11 -9.96 2.67
CA VAL A 53 -10.08 -10.38 3.69
C VAL A 53 -11.34 -10.93 3.04
N ARG A 54 -11.77 -10.31 1.93
CA ARG A 54 -12.96 -10.71 1.19
C ARG A 54 -12.66 -10.70 -0.31
N PRO A 55 -12.83 -11.84 -1.01
CA PRO A 55 -12.66 -11.89 -2.45
C PRO A 55 -13.77 -11.08 -3.15
N PRO A 56 -13.54 -10.64 -4.41
CA PRO A 56 -14.60 -10.03 -5.20
C PRO A 56 -15.73 -11.04 -5.40
N ARG A 57 -16.97 -10.56 -5.35
CA ARG A 57 -18.13 -11.40 -5.59
C ARG A 57 -19.20 -10.65 -6.37
N THR A 58 -19.92 -11.39 -7.19
CA THR A 58 -21.07 -10.87 -7.94
C THR A 58 -22.34 -11.21 -7.18
N VAL A 59 -23.13 -10.20 -6.85
CA VAL A 59 -24.47 -10.36 -6.26
C VAL A 59 -25.50 -10.02 -7.33
N TYR A 60 -26.56 -10.81 -7.41
CA TYR A 60 -27.64 -10.58 -8.37
C TYR A 60 -28.81 -9.89 -7.67
N ARG A 61 -29.21 -8.72 -8.17
CA ARG A 61 -30.43 -8.03 -7.75
C ARG A 61 -31.56 -8.38 -8.72
N THR A 62 -32.62 -9.00 -8.20
CA THR A 62 -33.81 -9.33 -8.99
C THR A 62 -34.78 -8.15 -8.99
N THR A 63 -35.12 -7.66 -10.17
CA THR A 63 -36.20 -6.69 -10.40
C THR A 63 -37.45 -7.43 -10.88
N PRO A 64 -38.61 -7.27 -10.23
CA PRO A 64 -39.83 -7.98 -10.61
C PRO A 64 -40.34 -7.53 -12.00
N PRO A 65 -41.15 -8.37 -12.67
CA PRO A 65 -41.77 -8.00 -13.93
C PRO A 65 -42.80 -6.87 -13.74
N VAL A 66 -42.91 -6.01 -14.75
CA VAL A 66 -43.91 -4.93 -14.79
C VAL A 66 -45.00 -5.32 -15.78
N TYR A 67 -46.24 -5.35 -15.30
CA TYR A 67 -47.42 -5.61 -16.09
C TYR A 67 -48.24 -4.34 -16.27
N ASP A 68 -48.94 -4.26 -17.39
CA ASP A 68 -49.89 -3.19 -17.67
C ASP A 68 -51.21 -3.77 -18.20
N THR A 69 -52.30 -3.02 -18.04
CA THR A 69 -53.63 -3.43 -18.49
C THR A 69 -54.04 -2.60 -19.70
N VAL A 70 -54.07 -3.27 -20.86
CA VAL A 70 -54.47 -2.63 -22.11
C VAL A 70 -55.95 -2.94 -22.37
N SER A 71 -56.75 -1.89 -22.56
CA SER A 71 -58.14 -1.99 -22.99
C SER A 71 -58.27 -1.81 -24.50
N GLU A 72 -58.87 -2.77 -25.18
CA GLU A 72 -59.13 -2.72 -26.62
C GLU A 72 -60.64 -2.79 -26.89
N ARG A 73 -61.12 -1.93 -27.79
CA ARG A 73 -62.52 -1.94 -28.22
C ARG A 73 -62.68 -2.95 -29.36
N VAL A 74 -63.32 -4.07 -29.08
CA VAL A 74 -63.54 -5.15 -30.05
C VAL A 74 -65.01 -5.13 -30.49
N MET A 75 -65.24 -5.31 -31.79
CA MET A 75 -66.60 -5.49 -32.32
C MET A 75 -67.13 -6.86 -31.89
N VAL A 76 -68.26 -6.88 -31.17
CA VAL A 76 -68.90 -8.11 -30.69
C VAL A 76 -70.08 -8.54 -31.54
N SER A 77 -70.70 -7.60 -32.24
CA SER A 77 -71.74 -7.88 -33.22
C SER A 77 -71.58 -6.93 -34.40
N PRO A 78 -71.51 -7.44 -35.64
CA PRO A 78 -71.59 -6.59 -36.81
C PRO A 78 -72.95 -5.89 -36.85
N GLY A 79 -72.96 -4.69 -37.40
CA GLY A 79 -74.20 -4.01 -37.76
C GLY A 79 -74.77 -4.63 -39.04
N GLY A 80 -76.06 -4.41 -39.27
CA GLY A 80 -76.71 -4.97 -40.44
C GLY A 80 -78.08 -4.35 -40.69
N ARG A 81 -78.56 -4.55 -41.91
CA ARG A 81 -79.90 -4.14 -42.32
C ARG A 81 -80.71 -5.40 -42.59
N PHE A 82 -81.88 -5.52 -41.99
CA PHE A 82 -82.76 -6.65 -42.21
C PHE A 82 -84.19 -6.19 -42.45
N TRP A 83 -84.91 -6.98 -43.24
CA TRP A 83 -86.29 -6.71 -43.59
C TRP A 83 -87.20 -7.17 -42.47
N GLN A 84 -88.01 -6.27 -41.92
CA GLN A 84 -89.06 -6.61 -40.98
C GLN A 84 -90.40 -6.26 -41.58
N THR A 85 -91.37 -7.17 -41.44
CA THR A 85 -92.74 -6.94 -41.87
C THR A 85 -93.61 -6.77 -40.63
N SER A 86 -94.38 -5.69 -40.57
CA SER A 86 -95.36 -5.44 -39.52
C SER A 86 -96.78 -5.37 -40.09
N ARG A 87 -97.79 -5.71 -39.28
CA ARG A 87 -99.20 -5.54 -39.64
C ARG A 87 -99.66 -4.14 -39.26
N GLY A 88 -100.24 -3.43 -40.23
CA GLY A 88 -100.87 -2.13 -40.00
C GLY A 88 -102.25 -2.26 -39.32
N PRO A 89 -102.85 -1.15 -38.88
CA PRO A 89 -104.16 -1.12 -38.22
C PRO A 89 -105.30 -1.68 -39.09
N GLY A 90 -105.18 -1.58 -40.42
CA GLY A 90 -106.14 -2.12 -41.40
C GLY A 90 -105.88 -3.56 -41.83
N GLY A 91 -104.90 -4.26 -41.24
CA GLY A 91 -104.55 -5.63 -41.60
C GLY A 91 -103.56 -5.78 -42.78
N GLU A 92 -103.09 -4.67 -43.36
CA GLU A 92 -102.07 -4.67 -44.41
C GLU A 92 -100.68 -5.05 -43.88
N LEU A 93 -99.83 -5.65 -44.74
CA LEU A 93 -98.44 -5.97 -44.41
C LEU A 93 -97.53 -4.87 -44.96
N VAL A 94 -96.89 -4.12 -44.06
CA VAL A 94 -95.92 -3.08 -44.41
C VAL A 94 -94.52 -3.58 -44.08
N GLY A 95 -93.65 -3.56 -45.07
CA GLY A 95 -92.25 -3.92 -44.90
C GLY A 95 -91.38 -2.70 -44.64
N CYS A 96 -90.55 -2.77 -43.60
CA CYS A 96 -89.61 -1.74 -43.26
C CYS A 96 -88.21 -2.36 -43.16
N TRP A 97 -87.23 -1.68 -43.74
CA TRP A 97 -85.84 -2.02 -43.49
C TRP A 97 -85.41 -1.45 -42.14
N VAL A 98 -85.03 -2.33 -41.22
CA VAL A 98 -84.49 -1.93 -39.91
C VAL A 98 -82.97 -2.07 -39.96
N THR A 99 -82.28 -0.98 -39.64
CA THR A 99 -80.81 -0.94 -39.54
C THR A 99 -80.40 -1.01 -38.08
N THR A 100 -79.64 -2.04 -37.72
CA THR A 100 -79.06 -2.18 -36.39
C THR A 100 -77.58 -1.78 -36.42
N PRO A 101 -77.12 -0.85 -35.56
CA PRO A 101 -75.73 -0.44 -35.53
C PRO A 101 -74.82 -1.55 -34.98
N PRO A 102 -73.54 -1.59 -35.38
CA PRO A 102 -72.57 -2.52 -34.80
C PRO A 102 -72.42 -2.29 -33.30
N ARG A 103 -72.29 -3.39 -32.56
CA ARG A 103 -72.05 -3.34 -31.11
C ARG A 103 -70.58 -3.63 -30.83
N PHE A 104 -70.01 -2.84 -29.94
CA PHE A 104 -68.63 -2.96 -29.49
C PHE A 104 -68.59 -3.19 -27.99
N ALA A 105 -67.64 -4.00 -27.55
CA ALA A 105 -67.33 -4.18 -26.15
C ALA A 105 -65.86 -3.87 -25.89
N VAL A 106 -65.54 -3.48 -24.66
CA VAL A 106 -64.15 -3.30 -24.22
C VAL A 106 -63.65 -4.63 -23.68
N ARG A 107 -62.52 -5.10 -24.20
CA ARG A 107 -61.79 -6.26 -23.70
C ARG A 107 -60.49 -5.80 -23.06
N THR A 108 -60.26 -6.17 -21.81
CA THR A 108 -59.01 -5.89 -21.11
C THR A 108 -58.09 -7.10 -21.18
N ARG A 109 -56.80 -6.87 -21.43
CA ARG A 109 -55.75 -7.89 -21.30
C ARG A 109 -54.55 -7.34 -20.55
N THR A 110 -53.94 -8.18 -19.73
CA THR A 110 -52.67 -7.87 -19.06
C THR A 110 -51.53 -8.17 -20.02
N VAL A 111 -50.65 -7.20 -20.23
CA VAL A 111 -49.48 -7.31 -21.11
C VAL A 111 -48.22 -7.15 -20.25
N LEU A 112 -47.23 -8.00 -20.50
CA LEU A 112 -45.91 -7.87 -19.89
C LEU A 112 -45.16 -6.72 -20.57
N VAL A 113 -44.96 -5.61 -19.85
CA VAL A 113 -44.24 -4.43 -20.36
C VAL A 113 -42.74 -4.56 -20.15
N ARG A 114 -42.33 -5.09 -18.99
CA ARG A 114 -40.93 -5.35 -18.68
C ARG A 114 -40.78 -6.73 -18.06
N PRO A 115 -39.94 -7.61 -18.62
CA PRO A 115 -39.69 -8.91 -18.02
C PRO A 115 -38.96 -8.75 -16.68
N ALA A 116 -38.96 -9.81 -15.88
CA ALA A 116 -38.09 -9.88 -14.72
C ALA A 116 -36.62 -9.80 -15.16
N GLN A 117 -35.81 -9.02 -14.45
CA GLN A 117 -34.41 -8.82 -14.78
C GLN A 117 -33.53 -9.13 -13.57
N SER A 118 -32.41 -9.81 -13.80
CA SER A 118 -31.34 -10.00 -12.82
C SER A 118 -30.18 -9.08 -13.19
N ILE A 119 -29.92 -8.08 -12.37
CA ILE A 119 -28.83 -7.12 -12.59
C ILE A 119 -27.62 -7.59 -11.77
N PRO A 120 -26.47 -7.87 -12.39
CA PRO A 120 -25.25 -8.22 -11.66
C PRO A 120 -24.63 -6.97 -11.03
N GLU A 121 -24.36 -7.02 -9.74
CA GLU A 121 -23.64 -6.01 -8.99
C GLU A 121 -22.32 -6.63 -8.50
N THR A 122 -21.19 -6.05 -8.93
CA THR A 122 -19.86 -6.52 -8.54
C THR A 122 -19.43 -5.83 -7.26
N ILE A 123 -19.31 -6.59 -6.19
CA ILE A 123 -18.74 -6.11 -4.92
C ILE A 123 -17.21 -6.24 -5.01
N PRO A 124 -16.46 -5.14 -4.84
CA PRO A 124 -15.00 -5.16 -4.92
C PRO A 124 -14.37 -5.99 -3.79
N PRO A 125 -13.11 -6.41 -3.94
CA PRO A 125 -12.39 -7.07 -2.86
C PRO A 125 -12.12 -6.13 -1.69
N GLU A 126 -12.15 -6.66 -0.48
CA GLU A 126 -11.75 -5.94 0.73
C GLU A 126 -10.38 -6.43 1.20
N TYR A 127 -9.46 -5.47 1.39
CA TYR A 127 -8.12 -5.71 1.91
C TYR A 127 -7.99 -5.12 3.31
N ALA A 128 -7.18 -5.75 4.15
CA ALA A 128 -6.79 -5.21 5.44
C ALA A 128 -5.27 -5.25 5.60
N SER A 129 -4.72 -4.25 6.29
CA SER A 129 -3.31 -4.23 6.66
C SER A 129 -3.09 -5.03 7.95
N VAL A 130 -2.18 -5.99 7.89
CA VAL A 130 -1.74 -6.76 9.06
C VAL A 130 -0.28 -6.44 9.31
N SER A 131 0.02 -6.00 10.54
CA SER A 131 1.39 -5.76 10.97
C SER A 131 1.98 -7.03 11.57
N ARG A 132 3.15 -7.46 11.07
CA ARG A 132 3.95 -8.52 11.71
C ARG A 132 5.34 -8.02 12.06
N ARG A 133 5.85 -8.44 13.24
CA ARG A 133 7.23 -8.19 13.61
C ARG A 133 8.14 -9.21 12.93
N VAL A 134 9.19 -8.73 12.29
CA VAL A 134 10.21 -9.53 11.64
C VAL A 134 11.55 -9.24 12.30
N LEU A 135 12.32 -10.29 12.60
CA LEU A 135 13.67 -10.16 13.13
C LEU A 135 14.61 -9.76 11.98
N VAL A 136 15.16 -8.55 12.06
CA VAL A 136 16.06 -8.00 11.05
C VAL A 136 17.52 -8.32 11.39
N ALA A 137 17.86 -8.25 12.68
CA ALA A 137 19.17 -8.64 13.16
C ALA A 137 19.04 -9.50 14.44
N PRO A 138 19.67 -10.69 14.49
CA PRO A 138 19.68 -11.49 15.70
C PRO A 138 20.51 -10.81 16.80
N ALA A 139 20.21 -11.18 18.05
CA ALA A 139 21.03 -10.77 19.18
C ALA A 139 22.46 -11.25 18.98
N ARG A 140 23.44 -10.42 19.34
CA ARG A 140 24.86 -10.79 19.29
C ARG A 140 25.56 -10.31 20.55
N SER A 141 26.57 -11.06 20.97
CA SER A 141 27.43 -10.66 22.07
C SER A 141 28.89 -10.79 21.68
N GLY A 142 29.72 -9.90 22.23
CA GLY A 142 31.14 -9.86 21.95
C GLY A 142 31.89 -9.01 22.96
N TRP A 143 33.21 -9.15 22.97
CA TRP A 143 34.10 -8.40 23.85
C TRP A 143 34.57 -7.12 23.15
N VAL A 144 34.37 -5.97 23.80
CA VAL A 144 34.78 -4.65 23.30
C VAL A 144 35.77 -4.03 24.29
N PRO A 145 36.85 -3.37 23.85
CA PRO A 145 37.83 -2.76 24.75
C PRO A 145 37.19 -1.70 25.67
N ALA A 146 37.53 -1.73 26.96
CA ALA A 146 36.91 -0.95 28.03
C ALA A 146 37.47 0.47 28.19
N GLY A 147 38.65 0.75 27.61
CA GLY A 147 39.27 2.09 27.59
C GLY A 147 39.03 2.80 26.26
N GLY A 148 38.22 3.86 26.27
CA GLY A 148 37.92 4.65 25.07
C GLY A 148 39.16 5.35 24.50
N GLY A 149 39.31 5.34 23.18
CA GLY A 149 40.25 6.23 22.50
C GLY A 149 40.83 5.75 21.18
N TYR A 150 40.02 5.44 20.17
CA TYR A 150 40.45 5.59 18.78
C TYR A 150 39.26 6.01 17.91
N GLY A 151 39.15 7.32 17.70
CA GLY A 151 38.75 7.82 16.40
C GLY A 151 39.79 7.32 15.40
N GLY A 152 39.39 6.40 14.52
CA GLY A 152 40.32 5.74 13.62
C GLY A 152 39.61 4.73 12.74
N GLY A 153 38.92 5.22 11.72
CA GLY A 153 38.79 4.50 10.45
C GLY A 153 37.82 3.33 10.40
N TYR A 154 36.54 3.62 10.27
CA TYR A 154 35.75 2.99 9.21
C TYR A 154 35.03 4.08 8.42
N ALA A 155 35.81 5.04 7.90
CA ALA A 155 35.38 5.68 6.67
C ALA A 155 35.43 4.58 5.59
N PRO A 156 34.33 4.30 4.85
CA PRO A 156 34.45 3.47 3.66
C PRO A 156 35.51 4.09 2.77
N ALA A 157 36.41 3.26 2.24
CA ALA A 157 37.54 3.67 1.43
C ALA A 157 37.09 4.73 0.41
N ALA A 158 37.43 5.99 0.69
CA ALA A 158 37.42 7.03 -0.30
C ALA A 158 38.53 6.65 -1.26
N TYR A 159 38.14 6.21 -2.46
CA TYR A 159 38.99 6.01 -3.61
C TYR A 159 39.70 7.34 -3.93
N ALA A 160 40.82 7.61 -3.28
CA ALA A 160 41.75 8.66 -3.69
C ALA A 160 42.57 8.12 -4.86
N GLY A 161 41.97 8.17 -6.04
CA GLY A 161 42.54 7.64 -7.28
C GLY A 161 41.54 7.67 -8.43
N GLY A 162 40.86 8.79 -8.62
CA GLY A 162 39.94 9.04 -9.74
C GLY A 162 39.58 10.53 -9.75
N PRO A 163 39.39 11.14 -10.93
CA PRO A 163 39.32 12.59 -11.06
C PRO A 163 38.21 13.19 -10.19
N LEU A 164 38.36 14.47 -9.82
CA LEU A 164 37.30 15.27 -9.21
C LEU A 164 36.11 15.34 -10.17
N VAL A 165 35.20 14.38 -10.06
CA VAL A 165 33.95 14.33 -10.82
C VAL A 165 32.89 15.08 -10.02
N GLY A 166 32.90 16.40 -10.14
CA GLY A 166 31.75 17.27 -9.87
C GLY A 166 30.82 17.35 -11.10
N SER A 167 30.73 16.26 -11.86
CA SER A 167 30.02 16.21 -13.13
C SER A 167 29.69 14.76 -13.43
N ILE A 168 28.51 14.29 -13.00
CA ILE A 168 27.87 13.22 -13.76
C ILE A 168 27.87 13.72 -15.20
N PRO A 169 28.45 13.00 -16.19
CA PRO A 169 28.07 13.23 -17.56
C PRO A 169 26.63 12.73 -17.63
N ASP A 170 25.69 13.61 -17.30
CA ASP A 170 24.39 13.53 -17.91
C ASP A 170 24.68 13.48 -19.40
N ALA A 171 24.16 12.48 -20.09
CA ALA A 171 24.11 12.49 -21.54
C ALA A 171 23.29 13.69 -22.10
N VAL A 172 22.92 14.66 -21.25
CA VAL A 172 22.27 15.94 -21.56
C VAL A 172 22.78 16.96 -20.53
N GLY A 173 23.84 17.69 -20.84
CA GLY A 173 24.52 18.59 -19.88
C GLY A 173 23.63 19.70 -19.32
N ILE A 174 23.27 19.61 -18.04
CA ILE A 174 22.66 20.70 -17.27
C ILE A 174 23.23 20.67 -15.84
N THR A 175 24.25 21.47 -15.58
CA THR A 175 24.79 21.69 -14.23
C THR A 175 23.86 22.62 -13.46
N GLY A 176 23.32 22.14 -12.34
CA GLY A 176 22.70 22.98 -11.31
C GLY A 176 21.19 22.86 -11.20
N ALA A 177 20.72 21.76 -10.59
CA ALA A 177 19.36 21.65 -10.10
C ALA A 177 19.41 21.02 -8.70
N SER A 178 18.89 21.76 -7.73
CA SER A 178 18.68 21.26 -6.37
C SER A 178 17.46 20.33 -6.36
N SER A 179 17.32 19.46 -5.35
CA SER A 179 16.21 18.49 -5.25
C SER A 179 14.79 19.10 -5.27
N SER A 180 14.67 20.42 -5.29
CA SER A 180 13.42 21.16 -5.50
C SER A 180 13.00 21.32 -6.98
N ASP A 181 13.87 21.03 -7.95
CA ASP A 181 13.61 21.35 -9.37
C ASP A 181 13.20 20.13 -10.22
N ILE A 182 13.26 18.92 -9.68
CA ILE A 182 12.81 17.67 -10.38
C ILE A 182 11.28 17.57 -10.42
N GLY A 183 10.55 18.51 -9.81
CA GLY A 183 9.08 18.53 -9.78
C GLY A 183 8.37 19.11 -11.01
N VAL A 184 9.08 19.65 -12.01
CA VAL A 184 8.43 20.40 -13.11
C VAL A 184 8.64 19.76 -14.50
N GLY A 185 9.54 18.78 -14.65
CA GLY A 185 9.83 18.16 -15.96
C GLY A 185 8.98 16.95 -16.34
N LEU A 186 8.30 16.31 -15.39
CA LEU A 186 7.48 15.12 -15.64
C LEU A 186 6.13 15.28 -14.95
N GLY A 187 5.27 16.16 -15.46
CA GLY A 187 3.80 16.03 -15.49
C GLY A 187 3.00 15.53 -14.25
N PHE A 188 3.58 15.43 -13.06
CA PHE A 188 2.91 14.98 -11.86
C PHE A 188 2.65 16.21 -10.99
N SER A 189 1.50 16.81 -11.27
CA SER A 189 0.89 17.85 -10.45
C SER A 189 0.64 17.30 -9.03
N TYR A 190 1.52 17.60 -8.09
CA TYR A 190 1.20 17.48 -6.67
C TYR A 190 0.40 18.71 -6.25
N GLY A 191 -0.91 18.65 -6.47
CA GLY A 191 -1.87 19.56 -5.87
C GLY A 191 -1.94 19.32 -4.37
N SER A 192 -1.18 20.09 -3.60
CA SER A 192 -1.38 20.27 -2.16
C SER A 192 -2.35 21.41 -1.91
N ARG A 193 -3.61 21.07 -1.63
CA ARG A 193 -4.56 21.95 -0.93
C ARG A 193 -5.42 21.07 -0.02
N TYR A 194 -4.97 20.90 1.22
CA TYR A 194 -5.89 20.66 2.33
C TYR A 194 -6.70 21.95 2.50
N GLU A 195 -7.99 21.90 2.19
CA GLU A 195 -8.95 22.94 2.56
C GLU A 195 -10.06 22.21 3.32
N GLY A 196 -10.12 22.49 4.62
CA GLY A 196 -11.01 21.82 5.56
C GLY A 196 -12.45 22.32 5.43
N TYR A 197 -13.38 21.40 5.68
CA TYR A 197 -14.67 21.62 6.32
C TYR A 197 -14.97 20.40 7.21
#